data_AF-A0A822F253-F1
#
_entry.id   AF-A0A822F253-F1
#
_cell.length_a   1.000
_cell.length_b   1.000
_cell.length_c   1.000
_cell.angle_alpha   90.00
_cell.angle_beta   90.00
_cell.angle_gamma   90.00
#
_symmetry.space_group_name_H-M   'P 1'
#
loop_
_entity.id
_entity.type
_entity.pdbx_description
1 polymer ?
#
loop_
_entity_poly.entity_id
_entity_poly.type
_entity_poly.pdbx_seq_one_letter_code
_entity_poly.pdbx_strand_id
1 'polypeptide(L)'
;FPNVNQLSIKDKSKNRNKPIIAILQRIVPLKQLTTLFIEYADLSVEDLIKLLYCAPNVHTLHLFALPSSFTDLELIKENEISKCVSNMNKIENLSIRTWITFYEIPFILHFLPKLKYLKTQILTHETQKIIRLLLAETHNRLRNL
;
A
#
# COMPACT_ATOMS: atom_id res chain seq x y z
N PHE A 1 -22.19 6.60 11.32
CA PHE A 1 -21.98 5.82 10.08
C PHE A 1 -21.69 4.34 10.39
N PRO A 2 -22.67 3.55 10.86
CA PRO A 2 -22.41 2.18 11.32
C PRO A 2 -22.09 1.18 10.18
N ASN A 3 -22.44 1.49 8.94
CA ASN A 3 -22.31 0.55 7.80
C ASN A 3 -21.26 0.97 6.75
N VAL A 4 -20.44 1.98 7.04
CA VAL A 4 -19.46 2.49 6.06
C VAL A 4 -18.21 1.63 6.08
N ASN A 5 -18.07 0.73 5.12
CA ASN A 5 -16.91 -0.16 4.95
C ASN A 5 -15.92 0.34 3.88
N GLN A 6 -16.24 1.43 3.18
CA GLN A 6 -15.38 2.04 2.18
C GLN A 6 -15.12 3.51 2.52
N LEU A 7 -13.87 3.94 2.37
CA LEU A 7 -13.48 5.33 2.54
C LEU A 7 -12.67 5.79 1.34
N SER A 8 -13.03 6.93 0.77
CA SER A 8 -12.23 7.63 -0.24
C SER A 8 -11.73 8.94 0.32
N ILE A 9 -10.43 9.11 0.30
CA ILE A 9 -9.73 10.31 0.75
C ILE A 9 -9.18 10.99 -0.49
N LYS A 10 -9.81 12.09 -0.87
CA LYS A 10 -9.37 12.95 -1.97
C LYS A 10 -8.94 14.27 -1.38
N ASP A 11 -7.78 14.74 -1.75
CA ASP A 11 -7.32 16.06 -1.35
C ASP A 11 -6.59 16.72 -2.51
N LYS A 12 -6.98 17.96 -2.76
CA LYS A 12 -6.43 18.81 -3.82
C LYS A 12 -5.55 19.92 -3.24
N SER A 13 -5.44 20.02 -1.92
CA SER A 13 -4.66 21.04 -1.23
C SER A 13 -3.19 20.63 -1.11
N LYS A 14 -2.30 21.54 -1.49
CA LYS A 14 -0.83 21.34 -1.44
C LYS A 14 -0.23 21.54 -0.04
N ASN A 15 -1.03 21.89 0.96
CA ASN A 15 -0.57 22.29 2.29
C ASN A 15 -1.21 21.42 3.37
N ARG A 16 -0.51 20.36 3.78
CA ARG A 16 -0.93 19.54 4.93
C ARG A 16 -0.02 19.74 6.13
N ASN A 17 -0.45 20.63 7.01
CA ASN A 17 0.09 20.73 8.37
C ASN A 17 -0.80 20.02 9.41
N LYS A 18 -1.82 19.25 9.00
CA LYS A 18 -2.73 18.53 9.92
C LYS A 18 -2.75 17.04 9.64
N PRO A 19 -2.59 16.18 10.68
CA PRO A 19 -2.64 14.73 10.52
C PRO A 19 -4.07 14.30 10.18
N ILE A 20 -4.28 13.87 8.93
CA ILE A 20 -5.59 13.47 8.39
C ILE A 20 -6.26 12.37 9.23
N ILE A 21 -5.46 11.52 9.85
CA ILE A 21 -5.88 10.39 10.66
C ILE A 21 -6.66 10.83 11.91
N ALA A 22 -6.22 11.90 12.58
CA ALA A 22 -6.88 12.41 13.77
C ALA A 22 -8.30 12.92 13.46
N ILE A 23 -8.49 13.45 12.25
CA ILE A 23 -9.80 13.88 11.75
C ILE A 23 -10.65 12.65 11.40
N LEU A 24 -10.07 11.71 10.64
CA LEU A 24 -10.78 10.52 10.18
C LEU A 24 -11.28 9.63 11.32
N GLN A 25 -10.48 9.44 12.37
CA GLN A 25 -10.87 8.64 13.55
C GLN A 25 -12.10 9.19 14.28
N ARG A 26 -12.34 10.51 14.21
CA ARG A 26 -13.48 11.16 14.88
C ARG A 26 -14.78 11.05 14.07
N ILE A 27 -14.69 10.79 12.77
CA ILE A 27 -15.81 10.89 11.84
C ILE A 27 -16.21 9.51 11.30
N VAL A 28 -15.24 8.61 11.14
CA VAL A 28 -15.41 7.30 10.52
C VAL A 28 -14.90 6.19 11.44
N PRO A 29 -15.66 5.10 11.65
CA PRO A 29 -15.17 3.95 12.40
C PRO A 29 -14.16 3.17 11.56
N LEU A 30 -12.89 3.58 11.58
CA LEU A 30 -11.84 3.04 10.69
C LEU A 30 -11.66 1.52 10.78
N LYS A 31 -11.95 0.92 11.95
CA LYS A 31 -11.89 -0.53 12.17
C LYS A 31 -12.86 -1.33 11.30
N GLN A 32 -13.94 -0.74 10.79
CA GLN A 32 -14.91 -1.44 9.95
C GLN A 32 -14.60 -1.33 8.45
N LEU A 33 -13.59 -0.53 8.07
CA LEU A 33 -13.21 -0.36 6.68
C LEU A 33 -12.60 -1.63 6.12
N THR A 34 -13.09 -2.03 4.96
CA THR A 34 -12.57 -3.13 4.14
C THR A 34 -11.89 -2.62 2.87
N THR A 35 -12.29 -1.42 2.41
CA THR A 35 -11.74 -0.78 1.22
C THR A 35 -11.30 0.65 1.52
N LEU A 36 -10.12 1.03 1.03
CA LEU A 36 -9.58 2.37 1.20
C LEU A 36 -9.07 2.91 -0.13
N PHE A 37 -9.50 4.12 -0.49
CA PHE A 37 -9.02 4.87 -1.65
C PHE A 37 -8.28 6.12 -1.17
N ILE A 38 -7.03 6.29 -1.59
CA ILE A 38 -6.20 7.45 -1.30
C ILE A 38 -5.82 8.10 -2.63
N GLU A 39 -6.51 9.18 -2.99
CA GLU A 39 -6.44 9.79 -4.31
C GLU A 39 -5.65 11.12 -4.31
N TYR A 40 -4.46 11.13 -3.69
CA TYR A 40 -3.55 12.29 -3.73
C TYR A 40 -2.09 11.83 -3.76
N ALA A 41 -1.21 12.67 -4.31
CA ALA A 41 0.18 12.30 -4.62
C ALA A 41 1.12 12.35 -3.41
N ASP A 42 0.95 13.32 -2.52
CA ASP A 42 1.90 13.60 -1.43
C ASP A 42 1.58 12.80 -0.16
N LEU A 43 1.28 11.50 -0.31
CA LEU A 43 1.10 10.60 0.82
C LEU A 43 2.45 10.21 1.40
N SER A 44 2.70 10.53 2.68
CA SER A 44 3.88 10.02 3.38
C SER A 44 3.71 8.54 3.75
N VAL A 45 4.83 7.81 3.81
CA VAL A 45 4.85 6.41 4.31
C VAL A 45 4.25 6.34 5.71
N GLU A 46 4.60 7.30 6.58
CA GLU A 46 4.16 7.34 7.96
C GLU A 46 2.63 7.51 8.07
N ASP A 47 2.03 8.38 7.25
CA ASP A 47 0.58 8.53 7.20
C ASP A 47 -0.10 7.25 6.72
N LEU A 48 0.46 6.59 5.70
CA LEU A 48 -0.07 5.31 5.23
C LEU A 48 -0.02 4.25 6.34
N ILE A 49 1.13 4.09 7.00
CA ILE A 49 1.31 3.15 8.11
C ILE A 49 0.31 3.42 9.23
N LYS A 50 0.23 4.67 9.72
CA LYS A 50 -0.69 5.04 10.79
C LYS A 50 -2.15 4.80 10.38
N LEU A 51 -2.51 5.05 9.12
CA LEU A 51 -3.86 4.83 8.64
C LEU A 51 -4.21 3.34 8.60
N LEU A 52 -3.30 2.50 8.11
CA LEU A 52 -3.47 1.05 8.08
C LEU A 52 -3.49 0.44 9.49
N TYR A 53 -2.70 0.99 10.43
CA TYR A 53 -2.76 0.62 11.84
C TYR A 53 -4.15 0.88 12.44
N CYS A 54 -4.81 1.98 12.05
CA CYS A 54 -6.15 2.33 12.51
C CYS A 54 -7.27 1.60 11.76
N ALA A 55 -6.98 1.06 10.58
CA ALA A 55 -7.92 0.36 9.71
C ALA A 55 -7.46 -1.09 9.44
N PRO A 56 -7.34 -1.95 10.49
CA PRO A 56 -6.72 -3.27 10.40
C PRO A 56 -7.50 -4.28 9.55
N ASN A 57 -8.74 -3.97 9.18
CA ASN A 57 -9.61 -4.84 8.39
C ASN A 57 -9.66 -4.45 6.90
N VAL A 58 -8.78 -3.55 6.44
CA VAL A 58 -8.68 -3.23 5.02
C VAL A 58 -8.08 -4.41 4.27
N HIS A 59 -8.81 -4.87 3.24
CA HIS A 59 -8.38 -5.93 2.32
C HIS A 59 -8.08 -5.38 0.92
N THR A 60 -8.64 -4.21 0.59
CA THR A 60 -8.47 -3.56 -0.71
C THR A 60 -7.96 -2.14 -0.53
N LEU A 61 -6.81 -1.86 -1.11
CA LEU A 61 -6.15 -0.55 -1.06
C LEU A 61 -5.98 0.00 -2.48
N HIS A 62 -6.46 1.22 -2.69
CA HIS A 62 -6.23 1.99 -3.91
C HIS A 62 -5.41 3.21 -3.59
N LEU A 63 -4.26 3.35 -4.23
CA LEU A 63 -3.36 4.49 -4.11
C LEU A 63 -3.28 5.24 -5.44
N PHE A 64 -3.22 6.56 -5.36
CA PHE A 64 -2.82 7.37 -6.50
C PHE A 64 -1.36 7.04 -6.88
N ALA A 65 -0.45 7.19 -5.93
CA ALA A 65 0.96 6.88 -6.06
C ALA A 65 1.48 6.16 -4.80
N LEU A 66 2.60 5.45 -4.93
CA LEU A 66 3.36 5.02 -3.76
C LEU A 66 3.98 6.25 -3.08
N PRO A 67 4.07 6.26 -1.74
CA PRO A 67 4.84 7.26 -1.03
C PRO A 67 6.28 7.33 -1.54
N SER A 68 6.84 8.54 -1.71
CA SER A 68 8.19 8.71 -2.25
C SER A 68 9.29 8.08 -1.39
N SER A 69 9.10 8.02 -0.06
CA SER A 69 10.01 7.35 0.88
C SER A 69 9.78 5.85 1.01
N PHE A 70 8.90 5.25 0.19
CA PHE A 70 8.69 3.79 0.19
C PHE A 70 9.92 3.02 -0.30
N THR A 71 10.99 3.69 -0.73
CA THR A 71 12.27 3.11 -1.16
C THR A 71 13.32 2.96 -0.05
N ASP A 72 13.12 3.56 1.13
CA ASP A 72 14.05 3.46 2.26
C ASP A 72 13.63 2.32 3.22
N LEU A 73 13.87 1.07 2.80
CA LEU A 73 13.50 -0.15 3.55
C LEU A 73 14.07 -0.19 4.96
N GLU A 74 15.29 0.31 5.16
CA GLU A 74 16.00 0.25 6.44
C GLU A 74 15.21 1.05 7.50
N LEU A 75 14.83 2.29 7.17
CA LEU A 75 14.05 3.17 8.04
C LEU A 75 12.66 2.61 8.34
N ILE A 76 12.03 1.96 7.36
CA ILE A 76 10.70 1.37 7.50
C ILE A 76 10.75 0.08 8.33
N LYS A 77 11.84 -0.70 8.24
CA LYS A 77 12.02 -1.95 8.98
C LYS A 77 12.32 -1.71 10.45
N GLU A 78 12.98 -0.63 10.82
CA GLU A 78 13.29 -0.35 12.23
C GLU A 78 12.09 0.15 13.03
N ASN A 79 11.06 0.68 12.35
CA ASN A 79 9.87 1.19 13.02
C ASN A 79 8.93 0.07 13.49
N GLU A 80 8.73 -0.06 14.80
CA GLU A 80 7.85 -1.08 15.41
C GLU A 80 6.39 -1.02 14.92
N ILE A 81 5.85 0.18 14.64
CA ILE A 81 4.50 0.33 14.07
C ILE A 81 4.47 -0.23 12.65
N SER A 82 5.52 0.02 11.86
CA SER A 82 5.63 -0.52 10.51
C SER A 82 5.67 -2.05 10.51
N LYS A 83 6.49 -2.66 11.38
CA LYS A 83 6.53 -4.12 11.56
C LYS A 83 5.16 -4.67 11.94
N CYS A 84 4.49 -4.02 12.89
CA CYS A 84 3.17 -4.40 13.34
C CYS A 84 2.15 -4.36 12.18
N VAL A 85 2.12 -3.26 11.42
CA VAL A 85 1.24 -3.12 10.24
C VAL A 85 1.57 -4.16 9.18
N SER A 86 2.84 -4.39 8.85
CA SER A 86 3.25 -5.41 7.88
C SER A 86 2.76 -6.80 8.27
N ASN A 87 2.91 -7.17 9.54
CA ASN A 87 2.48 -8.48 10.04
C ASN A 87 0.96 -8.65 10.14
N MET A 88 0.25 -7.58 10.51
CA MET A 88 -1.18 -7.66 10.84
C MET A 88 -2.10 -7.31 9.68
N ASN A 89 -1.65 -6.54 8.69
CA ASN A 89 -2.53 -6.10 7.61
C ASN A 89 -3.12 -7.30 6.84
N LYS A 90 -4.29 -7.06 6.24
CA LYS A 90 -5.06 -8.05 5.50
C LYS A 90 -5.20 -7.69 4.03
N ILE A 91 -4.33 -6.81 3.52
CA ILE A 91 -4.45 -6.30 2.16
C ILE A 91 -4.11 -7.43 1.19
N GLU A 92 -5.13 -7.82 0.41
CA GLU A 92 -5.01 -8.82 -0.64
C GLU A 92 -5.03 -8.19 -2.03
N ASN A 93 -5.58 -6.97 -2.15
CA ASN A 93 -5.73 -6.25 -3.40
C ASN A 93 -5.09 -4.87 -3.28
N LEU A 94 -4.06 -4.60 -4.09
CA LEU A 94 -3.43 -3.30 -4.22
C LEU A 94 -3.60 -2.79 -5.65
N SER A 95 -4.13 -1.58 -5.78
CA SER A 95 -4.14 -0.84 -7.04
C SER A 95 -3.35 0.45 -6.87
N ILE A 96 -2.35 0.68 -7.71
CA ILE A 96 -1.59 1.93 -7.78
C ILE A 96 -1.87 2.57 -9.14
N ARG A 97 -2.27 3.84 -9.16
CA ARG A 97 -2.67 4.51 -10.40
C ARG A 97 -1.48 4.97 -11.23
N THR A 98 -0.39 5.40 -10.58
CA THR A 98 0.84 5.85 -11.25
C THR A 98 1.78 4.69 -11.57
N TRP A 99 2.89 5.02 -12.24
CA TRP A 99 3.97 4.08 -12.47
C TRP A 99 4.67 3.69 -11.18
N ILE A 100 5.09 2.43 -11.13
CA ILE A 100 6.12 1.95 -10.20
C ILE A 100 7.33 1.43 -10.98
N THR A 101 8.45 1.39 -10.31
CA THR A 101 9.72 0.81 -10.73
C THR A 101 9.82 -0.65 -10.27
N PHE A 102 10.72 -1.42 -10.90
CA PHE A 102 10.99 -2.79 -10.45
C PHE A 102 11.45 -2.83 -8.99
N TYR A 103 12.24 -1.84 -8.58
CA TYR A 103 12.82 -1.78 -7.25
C TYR A 103 11.75 -1.66 -6.16
N GLU A 104 10.58 -1.08 -6.43
CA GLU A 104 9.50 -0.94 -5.43
C GLU A 104 8.71 -2.25 -5.20
N ILE A 105 8.79 -3.24 -6.09
CA ILE A 105 8.02 -4.48 -5.98
C ILE A 105 8.39 -5.31 -4.73
N PRO A 106 9.68 -5.57 -4.45
CA PRO A 106 10.08 -6.24 -3.21
C PRO A 106 9.54 -5.55 -1.94
N PHE A 107 9.42 -4.22 -1.97
CA PHE A 107 8.91 -3.44 -0.84
C PHE A 107 7.42 -3.66 -0.65
N ILE A 108 6.65 -3.60 -1.73
CA ILE A 108 5.22 -3.92 -1.72
C ILE A 108 5.01 -5.32 -1.13
N LEU A 109 5.76 -6.32 -1.60
CA LEU A 109 5.62 -7.70 -1.14
C LEU A 109 6.05 -7.89 0.32
N HIS A 110 7.08 -7.17 0.76
CA HIS A 110 7.51 -7.20 2.16
C HIS A 110 6.50 -6.54 3.10
N PHE A 111 5.92 -5.41 2.69
CA PHE A 111 4.97 -4.64 3.51
C PHE A 111 3.56 -5.22 3.48
N LEU A 112 3.17 -5.87 2.37
CA LEU A 112 1.86 -6.47 2.17
C LEU A 112 2.02 -7.98 1.91
N PRO A 113 2.41 -8.78 2.92
CA PRO A 113 2.74 -10.19 2.74
C PRO A 113 1.55 -11.07 2.30
N LYS A 114 0.32 -10.56 2.43
CA LYS A 114 -0.92 -11.25 2.01
C LYS A 114 -1.43 -10.82 0.63
N LEU A 115 -0.64 -10.00 -0.10
CA LEU A 115 -1.04 -9.48 -1.40
C LEU A 115 -1.23 -10.62 -2.41
N LYS A 116 -2.42 -10.69 -2.99
CA LYS A 116 -2.79 -11.64 -4.06
C LYS A 116 -2.85 -10.98 -5.42
N TYR A 117 -3.28 -9.71 -5.45
CA TYR A 117 -3.49 -8.96 -6.67
C TYR A 117 -2.80 -7.60 -6.60
N LEU A 118 -1.87 -7.36 -7.53
CA LEU A 118 -1.23 -6.07 -7.75
C LEU A 118 -1.64 -5.53 -9.12
N LYS A 119 -2.36 -4.40 -9.14
CA LYS A 119 -2.65 -3.62 -10.34
C LYS A 119 -1.86 -2.34 -10.30
N THR A 120 -0.97 -2.15 -11.27
CA THR A 120 -0.12 -0.96 -11.34
C THR A 120 0.25 -0.66 -12.78
N GLN A 121 0.75 0.56 -13.02
CA GLN A 121 1.44 0.85 -14.27
C GLN A 121 2.94 0.62 -14.07
N ILE A 122 3.63 0.14 -15.10
CA ILE A 122 5.06 -0.14 -15.07
C ILE A 122 5.71 0.69 -16.17
N LEU A 123 6.86 1.30 -15.90
CA LEU A 123 7.65 1.97 -16.93
C LEU A 123 8.13 0.94 -17.96
N THR A 124 8.00 1.25 -19.26
CA THR A 124 8.32 0.30 -20.34
C THR A 124 9.72 -0.30 -20.22
N HIS A 125 10.72 0.49 -19.79
CA HIS A 125 12.09 0.01 -19.62
C HIS A 125 12.26 -0.96 -18.43
N GLU A 126 11.38 -0.91 -17.43
CA GLU A 126 11.36 -1.82 -16.28
C GLU A 126 10.58 -3.13 -16.57
N THR A 127 9.74 -3.13 -17.61
CA THR A 127 8.87 -4.26 -17.97
C THR A 127 9.67 -5.53 -18.21
N GLN A 128 10.84 -5.43 -18.85
CA GLN A 128 11.71 -6.59 -19.08
C GLN A 128 12.20 -7.24 -17.78
N LYS A 129 12.54 -6.45 -16.75
CA LYS A 129 13.00 -6.95 -15.45
C LYS A 129 11.88 -7.72 -14.73
N ILE A 130 10.65 -7.17 -14.76
CA ILE A 130 9.47 -7.80 -14.16
C ILE A 130 9.12 -9.11 -14.86
N ILE A 131 9.09 -9.12 -16.20
CA ILE A 131 8.82 -10.33 -16.97
C ILE A 131 9.86 -11.42 -16.64
N ARG A 132 11.16 -11.07 -16.60
CA ARG A 132 12.22 -12.02 -16.23
C ARG A 132 12.02 -12.60 -14.83
N LEU A 133 11.65 -11.78 -13.85
CA LEU A 133 11.38 -12.23 -12.49
C LEU A 133 10.19 -13.19 -12.44
N LEU A 134 9.09 -12.86 -13.12
CA LEU A 134 7.90 -13.72 -13.17
C LEU A 134 8.21 -15.06 -13.85
N LEU A 135 8.93 -15.05 -14.98
CA LEU A 135 9.34 -16.27 -15.67
C LEU A 135 10.24 -17.15 -14.80
N ALA A 136 11.21 -16.55 -14.09
CA ALA A 136 12.09 -17.29 -13.18
C ALA A 136 11.31 -17.96 -12.04
N GLU A 137 10.37 -17.23 -11.42
CA GLU A 137 9.50 -17.78 -10.36
C GLU A 137 8.61 -18.91 -10.88
N THR A 138 8.04 -18.75 -12.07
CA THR A 138 7.20 -19.79 -12.70
C THR A 138 7.99 -21.06 -12.97
N HIS A 139 9.21 -20.92 -13.47
CA HIS A 139 10.13 -22.04 -13.72
C HIS A 139 10.54 -22.77 -12.44
N ASN A 140 10.80 -22.03 -11.36
CA ASN A 140 11.13 -22.61 -10.06
C ASN A 140 9.97 -23.41 -9.47
N ARG A 141 8.72 -22.92 -9.61
CA ARG A 141 7.53 -23.66 -9.15
C ARG A 141 7.30 -24.95 -9.92
N LEU A 142 7.53 -24.94 -11.23
CA LEU A 142 7.40 -26.13 -12.08
C LEU A 142 8.47 -27.20 -11.81
N ARG A 143 9.66 -26.82 -11.34
CA ARG A 143 10.72 -27.76 -10.95
C ARG A 143 10.50 -28.44 -9.60
N ASN A 144 9.66 -27.85 -8.74
CA ASN A 144 9.39 -28.31 -7.39
C ASN A 144 8.07 -29.10 -7.27
N LEU A 145 7.45 -29.42 -8.41
CA LEU A 145 6.25 -30.28 -8.55
C LEU A 145 6.67 -31.63 -9.16
#